data_AF-A0A534K158-F1
#
_entry.id   AF-A0A534K158-F1
#
_cell.length_a   1.000
_cell.length_b   1.000
_cell.length_c   1.000
_cell.angle_alpha   90.00
_cell.angle_beta   90.00
_cell.angle_gamma   90.00
#
_symmetry.space_group_name_H-M   'P 1'
#
loop_
_entity.id
_entity.type
_entity.pdbx_description
1 polymer ?
#
loop_
_entity_poly.entity_id
_entity_poly.type
_entity_poly.pdbx_seq_one_letter_code
_entity_poly.pdbx_strand_id
1 'polypeptide(L)'
;MHLAGRLGLKNDDKYQAAYWKAFEEFFGAHNAPVVKAMLLARKDKVDTGNAEIDRVCFGLRQTMSWLAEAIERRAIASVGKESPRATPAKQGRRSTTSS
;
A
#
# COMPACT_ATOMS: atom_id res chain seq x y z
N MET A 1 1.80 15.84 1.84
CA MET A 1 0.45 15.30 2.10
C MET A 1 0.39 13.89 1.50
N HIS A 2 -0.01 12.87 2.27
CA HIS A 2 -0.08 11.46 1.84
C HIS A 2 -1.31 11.27 0.93
N LEU A 3 -1.15 10.69 -0.26
CA LEU A 3 -2.27 10.43 -1.19
C LEU A 3 -3.26 9.44 -0.57
N ALA A 4 -2.77 8.40 0.10
CA ALA A 4 -3.64 7.45 0.80
C ALA A 4 -4.38 8.05 2.01
N GLY A 5 -3.84 9.13 2.60
CA GLY A 5 -4.52 9.87 3.67
C GLY A 5 -5.80 10.56 3.18
N ARG A 6 -5.82 11.06 1.94
CA ARG A 6 -7.03 11.62 1.31
C ARG A 6 -8.08 10.57 0.98
N LEU A 7 -7.69 9.30 0.88
CA LEU A 7 -8.55 8.17 0.53
C LEU A 7 -9.00 7.36 1.75
N GLY A 8 -8.58 7.73 2.97
CA GLY A 8 -8.88 6.98 4.18
C GLY A 8 -8.17 5.62 4.29
N LEU A 9 -7.28 5.29 3.35
CA LEU A 9 -6.61 3.97 3.26
C LEU A 9 -5.36 3.86 4.14
N LYS A 10 -4.99 4.94 4.84
CA LYS A 10 -3.73 5.01 5.60
C LYS A 10 -3.59 3.91 6.67
N ASN A 11 -4.70 3.51 7.28
CA ASN A 11 -4.73 2.48 8.33
C ASN A 11 -5.15 1.10 7.79
N ASP A 12 -5.32 0.95 6.47
CA ASP A 12 -5.69 -0.32 5.86
C ASP A 12 -4.46 -1.24 5.77
N ASP A 13 -4.52 -2.41 6.40
CA ASP A 13 -3.40 -3.36 6.43
C ASP A 13 -2.97 -3.84 5.03
N LYS A 14 -3.92 -3.93 4.08
CA LYS A 14 -3.61 -4.26 2.68
C LYS A 14 -2.87 -3.13 2.00
N TYR A 15 -3.25 -1.88 2.28
CA TYR A 15 -2.52 -0.72 1.79
C TYR A 15 -1.09 -0.70 2.34
N GLN A 16 -0.91 -0.97 3.64
CA GLN A 16 0.41 -1.01 4.25
C GLN A 16 1.29 -2.10 3.62
N ALA A 17 0.75 -3.31 3.44
CA ALA A 17 1.46 -4.40 2.77
C ALA A 17 1.81 -4.06 1.31
N ALA A 18 0.85 -3.49 0.56
CA ALA A 18 1.06 -3.06 -0.82
C ALA A 18 2.09 -1.93 -0.94
N TYR A 19 2.14 -1.03 0.03
CA TYR A 19 3.14 0.03 0.10
C TYR A 19 4.54 -0.54 0.25
N TRP A 20 4.76 -1.46 1.21
CA TRP A 20 6.07 -2.07 1.41
C TRP A 20 6.50 -2.93 0.23
N LYS A 21 5.56 -3.65 -0.39
CA LYS A 21 5.83 -4.38 -1.63
C LYS A 21 6.26 -3.44 -2.75
N ALA A 22 5.53 -2.35 -2.99
CA ALA A 22 5.91 -1.37 -4.01
C ALA A 22 7.28 -0.74 -3.69
N PHE A 23 7.52 -0.39 -2.44
CA PHE A 23 8.80 0.13 -1.98
C PHE A 23 9.95 -0.84 -2.27
N GLU A 24 9.78 -2.13 -1.97
CA GLU A 24 10.76 -3.17 -2.30
C GLU A 24 10.95 -3.35 -3.81
N GLU A 25 9.88 -3.27 -4.61
CA GLU A 25 9.99 -3.33 -6.08
C GLU A 25 10.79 -2.16 -6.66
N PHE A 26 10.71 -0.96 -6.07
CA PHE A 26 11.44 0.22 -6.55
C PHE A 26 12.92 0.22 -6.16
N PHE A 27 13.25 -0.21 -4.94
CA PHE A 27 14.64 -0.17 -4.43
C PHE A 27 15.37 -1.52 -4.57
N GLY A 28 14.62 -2.60 -4.78
CA GLY A 28 15.11 -3.98 -4.73
C GLY A 28 15.25 -4.48 -3.29
N ALA A 29 15.13 -5.80 -3.12
CA ALA A 29 15.18 -6.47 -1.81
C ALA A 29 16.44 -6.16 -1.00
N HIS A 30 17.57 -5.88 -1.66
CA HIS A 30 18.83 -5.58 -0.99
C HIS A 30 18.91 -4.13 -0.48
N ASN A 31 18.46 -3.15 -1.28
CA ASN A 31 18.60 -1.74 -0.90
C ASN A 31 17.41 -1.21 -0.12
N ALA A 32 16.22 -1.81 -0.25
CA ALA A 32 15.01 -1.37 0.44
C ALA A 32 15.21 -1.27 1.98
N PRO A 33 15.79 -2.26 2.68
CA PRO A 33 16.03 -2.16 4.12
C PRO A 33 16.98 -1.00 4.49
N VAL A 34 18.02 -0.79 3.68
CA VAL A 34 19.02 0.28 3.90
C VAL A 34 18.39 1.65 3.70
N VAL A 35 17.69 1.85 2.59
CA VAL A 35 17.01 3.11 2.28
C VAL A 35 15.94 3.40 3.32
N LYS A 36 15.16 2.40 3.74
CA LYS A 36 14.20 2.53 4.84
C LYS A 36 14.89 3.00 6.12
N ALA A 37 15.96 2.34 6.55
CA ALA A 37 16.71 2.73 7.74
C ALA A 37 17.27 4.15 7.64
N MET A 38 17.83 4.53 6.48
CA MET A 38 18.33 5.89 6.24
C MET A 38 17.22 6.94 6.32
N LEU A 39 16.03 6.66 5.77
CA LEU A 39 14.90 7.57 5.81
C LEU A 39 14.33 7.73 7.22
N LEU A 40 14.30 6.63 8.00
CA LEU A 40 13.88 6.65 9.40
C LEU A 40 14.90 7.37 10.29
N ALA A 41 16.20 7.21 10.03
CA ALA A 41 17.27 7.85 10.80
C ALA A 41 17.39 9.37 10.55
N ARG A 42 16.94 9.86 9.39
CA ARG A 42 17.06 11.29 9.02
C ARG A 42 16.14 12.23 9.81
N LYS A 43 15.26 11.72 10.67
CA LYS A 43 14.22 12.52 11.35
C LYS A 43 14.07 12.09 12.81
N ASP A 44 14.64 12.87 13.72
CA ASP A 44 14.57 12.60 15.16
C ASP A 44 13.17 12.88 15.75
N LYS A 45 12.43 13.87 15.24
CA LYS A 45 11.06 14.18 15.68
C LYS A 45 10.29 14.85 14.57
N VAL A 46 9.59 14.08 13.75
CA VAL A 46 8.39 14.62 13.10
C VAL A 46 7.24 13.84 13.66
N ASP A 47 6.29 14.58 14.24
CA ASP A 47 5.02 14.09 14.73
C ASP A 47 4.11 13.71 13.54
N THR A 48 4.63 12.87 12.64
CA THR A 48 3.92 12.31 11.49
C THR A 48 2.96 11.18 11.91
N GLY A 49 2.77 10.98 13.21
CA GLY A 49 2.16 9.79 13.78
C GLY A 49 3.14 8.62 13.91
N ASN A 50 2.72 7.61 14.66
CA ASN A 50 3.51 6.40 14.97
C ASN A 50 3.68 5.45 13.78
N ALA A 51 3.10 5.73 12.61
CA ALA A 51 3.18 4.83 11.47
C ALA A 51 4.47 5.04 10.67
N GLU A 52 5.26 3.98 10.58
CA GLU A 52 6.54 3.91 9.88
C GLU A 52 6.46 4.37 8.41
N ILE A 53 5.33 4.09 7.75
CA ILE A 53 5.05 4.50 6.37
C ILE A 53 5.02 6.02 6.22
N ASP A 54 4.46 6.77 7.19
CA ASP A 54 4.43 8.23 7.08
C ASP A 54 5.83 8.83 7.14
N ARG A 55 6.70 8.27 7.99
CA ARG A 55 8.08 8.74 8.14
C ARG A 55 8.88 8.46 6.87
N VAL A 56 8.74 7.25 6.30
CA VAL A 56 9.37 6.87 5.03
C VAL A 56 8.84 7.72 3.88
N CYS A 57 7.52 7.87 3.75
CA CYS A 57 6.90 8.69 2.72
C CYS A 57 7.31 10.16 2.83
N PHE A 58 7.35 10.71 4.05
CA PHE A 58 7.84 12.06 4.31
C PHE A 58 9.30 12.21 3.88
N GLY A 59 10.17 11.30 4.30
CA GLY A 59 11.59 11.30 3.92
C GLY A 59 11.78 11.23 2.41
N LEU A 60 11.05 10.34 1.74
CA LEU A 60 11.07 10.24 0.28
C LEU A 60 10.59 11.52 -0.38
N ARG A 61 9.55 12.19 0.14
CA ARG A 61 9.06 13.45 -0.44
C ARG A 61 10.07 14.58 -0.35
N GLN A 62 10.89 14.61 0.70
CA GLN A 62 11.96 15.60 0.85
C GLN A 62 13.08 15.43 -0.18
N THR A 63 13.41 14.19 -0.56
CA THR A 63 14.51 13.91 -1.50
C THR A 63 14.05 13.71 -2.94
N MET A 64 12.92 13.04 -3.13
CA MET A 64 12.36 12.60 -4.42
C MET A 64 10.82 12.53 -4.34
N SER A 65 10.16 13.69 -4.42
CA SER A 65 8.69 13.78 -4.38
C SER A 65 7.98 12.92 -5.44
N TRP A 66 8.56 12.79 -6.64
CA TRP A 66 8.01 11.95 -7.71
C TRP A 66 8.01 10.46 -7.35
N LEU A 67 9.05 9.98 -6.66
CA LEU A 67 9.21 8.59 -6.29
C LEU A 67 8.25 8.21 -5.16
N ALA A 68 8.09 9.10 -4.17
CA ALA A 68 7.10 8.94 -3.12
C ALA A 68 5.68 8.80 -3.71
N GLU A 69 5.36 9.64 -4.69
CA GLU A 69 4.07 9.58 -5.38
C GLU A 69 3.88 8.29 -6.20
N ALA A 70 4.93 7.83 -6.90
CA ALA A 70 4.87 6.59 -7.68
C ALA A 70 4.62 5.35 -6.78
N ILE A 71 5.29 5.27 -5.63
CA ILE A 71 5.11 4.20 -4.65
C ILE A 71 3.68 4.22 -4.10
N GLU A 72 3.19 5.39 -3.69
CA GLU A 72 1.81 5.52 -3.18
C GLU A 72 0.76 5.16 -4.23
N ARG A 73 0.92 5.61 -5.48
CA ARG A 73 0.00 5.27 -6.59
C ARG A 73 -0.03 3.78 -6.87
N ARG A 74 1.13 3.11 -6.85
CA ARG A 74 1.24 1.67 -7.06
C ARG A 74 0.58 0.89 -5.92
N ALA A 75 0.77 1.33 -4.68
CA ALA A 75 0.11 0.74 -3.52
C ALA A 75 -1.43 0.89 -3.59
N ILE A 76 -1.94 2.09 -3.91
CA ILE A 76 -3.37 2.35 -4.09
C ILE A 76 -3.95 1.48 -5.22
N ALA A 77 -3.26 1.39 -6.36
CA ALA A 77 -3.68 0.57 -7.48
C ALA A 77 -3.72 -0.93 -7.13
N SER A 78 -2.85 -1.41 -6.24
CA SER A 78 -2.87 -2.79 -5.77
C SER A 78 -4.09 -3.08 -4.90
N VAL A 79 -4.43 -2.18 -3.98
CA VAL A 79 -5.62 -2.34 -3.12
C VAL A 79 -6.91 -2.19 -3.92
N GLY A 80 -6.95 -1.30 -4.92
CA GLY A 80 -8.07 -1.13 -5.83
C GLY A 80 -8.31 -2.31 -6.78
N LYS A 81 -7.30 -3.17 -7.00
CA LYS A 81 -7.44 -4.42 -7.78
C LYS A 81 -7.89 -5.61 -6.93
N GLU A 82 -7.87 -5.50 -5.60
CA GLU A 82 -8.30 -6.55 -4.67
C GLU A 82 -9.80 -6.54 -4.33
N SER A 83 -10.65 -6.13 -5.30
CA SER A 83 -12.05 -6.57 -5.29
C SER A 83 -12.28 -7.63 -6.37
N PRO A 84 -12.07 -8.90 -6.00
CA PRO A 84 -13.01 -9.94 -6.33
C PRO A 84 -13.54 -10.54 -5.03
N ARG A 85 -14.38 -9.81 -4.30
CA ARG A 85 -15.27 -10.45 -3.32
C ARG A 85 -16.61 -10.75 -3.98
N ALA A 86 -16.69 -11.93 -4.60
CA ALA A 86 -17.91 -12.71 -4.65
C ALA A 86 -17.57 -14.13 -4.19
N THR A 87 -17.80 -14.39 -2.90
CA THR A 87 -17.77 -15.73 -2.27
C THR A 87 -18.88 -16.64 -2.84
N PRO A 88 -18.77 -17.98 -2.68
CA PRO A 88 -19.55 -18.97 -3.41
C PRO A 88 -20.93 -19.19 -2.79
N ALA A 89 -21.97 -19.33 -3.63
CA ALA A 89 -23.29 -19.78 -3.21
C ALA A 89 -23.57 -21.19 -3.75
N LYS A 90 -23.60 -22.16 -2.83
CA LYS A 90 -24.00 -23.54 -3.05
C LYS A 90 -25.52 -23.63 -2.85
N GLN A 91 -26.31 -23.75 -3.91
CA GLN A 91 -27.72 -24.17 -3.89
C GLN A 91 -28.05 -24.61 -5.32
N GLY A 92 -28.37 -25.86 -5.64
CA GLY A 92 -29.40 -26.69 -5.05
C GLY A 92 -30.22 -27.23 -6.23
N ARG A 93 -30.03 -28.52 -6.53
CA ARG A 93 -30.74 -29.35 -7.51
C ARG A 93 -32.26 -29.09 -7.54
N ARG A 94 -32.85 -28.82 -8.72
CA ARG A 94 -34.17 -29.37 -9.09
C ARG A 94 -34.46 -29.31 -10.60
N SER A 95 -35.04 -30.41 -11.05
CA SER A 95 -35.41 -30.88 -12.38
C SER A 95 -36.65 -30.20 -12.96
N THR A 96 -36.78 -30.18 -14.30
CA THR A 96 -37.98 -30.38 -15.16
C THR A 96 -37.57 -30.09 -16.62
N THR A 97 -37.43 -31.05 -17.54
CA THR A 97 -38.43 -31.70 -18.43
C THR A 97 -39.17 -30.77 -19.40
N SER A 98 -39.29 -31.24 -20.66
CA SER A 98 -40.27 -30.90 -21.72
C SER A 98 -39.85 -29.78 -22.69
N SER A 99 -39.97 -29.88 -24.02
CA SER A 99 -40.50 -30.88 -24.95
C SER A 99 -39.80 -30.74 -26.31
#